data_AF-A0A8T8TXA7-F1
#
_entry.id   AF-A0A8T8TXA7-F1
#
_cell.length_a   1.000
_cell.length_b   1.000
_cell.length_c   1.000
_cell.angle_alpha   90.00
_cell.angle_beta   90.00
_cell.angle_gamma   90.00
#
_symmetry.space_group_name_H-M   'P 1'
#
loop_
_entity.id
_entity.type
_entity.pdbx_description
1 polymer ?
#
loop_
_entity_poly.entity_id
_entity_poly.type
_entity_poly.pdbx_seq_one_letter_code
_entity_poly.pdbx_strand_id
1 'polypeptide(L)'
;MAATTNSSFSRVYESFRRRLTPDQCSEFQYATVDDLKAAIEEIQKAQAQRRGLRNLNKLKCFVHGLEQYAGILEVFVQVKPDLLGLIWGPIKFCLQIASKAINTFDALLDAYQRIGASLPVLSAIDEMFYSKPHVQQVLANIYEDILDFHKRSVVFFSHGTWKITLKLAYNTLEDMFDDILKRLERSRDLLMEAASIAHFQEAQKERLFWIKDHEERVERDRKARMLDVAEWLSADKSYLAQQEALQRTRLELPESGSWIFKVPMVKDWFRGNEGSSLTLWLNGIPGAGKTVLFSSVIDEIHKSYSTSETVYFYCKNSDPQRSTFNAIARSLISQILQKDTSCLGYLYDTIIASGEYRPGTSALLKQILEELVICRNSLFIAIDGLDECEKHERSKIFSVVSNVSKECSVKRNIKFLLTSRKENDIRLSLHSAFHLKIEPQYVESDIKAYVELQASRLSKKFDFDMEREREIVKAVLIRPKGKSPLTVGV
;
A
#
# COMPACT_ATOMS: atom_id res chain seq x y z
N MET A 1 15.66 10.23 -30.51
CA MET A 1 16.55 9.07 -30.27
C MET A 1 16.71 8.13 -31.48
N ALA A 2 15.77 8.09 -32.44
CA ALA A 2 15.92 7.31 -33.69
C ALA A 2 16.98 7.83 -34.70
N ALA A 3 17.51 9.04 -34.50
CA ALA A 3 18.49 9.63 -35.42
C ALA A 3 19.94 9.16 -35.18
N THR A 4 20.29 8.80 -33.93
CA THR A 4 21.63 8.30 -33.56
C THR A 4 21.81 6.82 -33.92
N THR A 5 20.73 6.05 -33.92
CA THR A 5 20.71 4.58 -34.13
C THR A 5 21.02 4.16 -35.55
N ASN A 6 20.61 4.95 -36.55
CA ASN A 6 20.89 4.67 -37.96
C ASN A 6 22.37 4.95 -38.33
N SER A 7 23.09 5.70 -37.49
CA SER A 7 24.45 6.15 -37.79
C SER A 7 25.52 5.07 -37.61
N SER A 8 25.39 4.16 -36.64
CA SER A 8 26.43 3.15 -36.34
C SER A 8 26.49 2.07 -37.41
N PHE A 9 25.35 1.43 -37.71
CA PHE A 9 25.23 0.42 -38.76
C PHE A 9 25.59 1.00 -40.15
N SER A 10 25.08 2.20 -40.48
CA SER A 10 25.42 2.88 -41.74
C SER A 10 26.91 3.21 -41.85
N ARG A 11 27.57 3.60 -40.74
CA ARG A 11 29.01 3.87 -40.72
C ARG A 11 29.84 2.60 -40.95
N VAL A 12 29.47 1.51 -40.28
CA VAL A 12 30.12 0.20 -40.43
C VAL A 12 29.98 -0.30 -41.88
N TYR A 13 28.77 -0.16 -42.45
CA TYR A 13 28.49 -0.45 -43.85
C TYR A 13 29.35 0.35 -44.84
N GLU A 14 29.35 1.68 -44.73
CA GLU A 14 30.11 2.57 -45.61
C GLU A 14 31.62 2.27 -45.59
N SER A 15 32.15 1.92 -44.41
CA SER A 15 33.54 1.50 -44.24
C SER A 15 33.86 0.20 -44.98
N PHE A 16 32.95 -0.77 -44.95
CA PHE A 16 33.12 -2.06 -45.64
C PHE A 16 32.98 -1.91 -47.16
N ARG A 17 31.94 -1.21 -47.64
CA ARG A 17 31.66 -1.01 -49.06
C ARG A 17 32.84 -0.41 -49.83
N ARG A 18 33.52 0.58 -49.25
CA ARG A 18 34.70 1.24 -49.88
C ARG A 18 35.88 0.31 -50.14
N ARG A 19 35.88 -0.89 -49.57
CA ARG A 19 36.99 -1.84 -49.64
C ARG A 19 36.73 -3.02 -50.58
N LEU A 20 35.54 -3.06 -51.19
CA LEU A 20 35.17 -4.04 -52.22
C LEU A 20 35.45 -3.47 -53.60
N THR A 21 35.74 -4.35 -54.56
CA THR A 21 35.78 -3.96 -55.99
C THR A 21 34.37 -3.59 -56.49
N PRO A 22 34.25 -2.81 -57.58
CA PRO A 22 32.95 -2.50 -58.18
C PRO A 22 32.14 -3.75 -58.52
N ASP A 23 32.79 -4.80 -59.02
CA ASP A 23 32.16 -6.07 -59.37
C ASP A 23 31.61 -6.78 -58.13
N GLN A 24 32.41 -6.86 -57.04
CA GLN A 24 31.97 -7.43 -55.77
C GLN A 24 30.82 -6.63 -55.13
N CYS A 25 30.86 -5.30 -55.21
CA CYS A 25 29.75 -4.46 -54.73
C CYS A 25 28.45 -4.80 -55.49
N SER A 26 28.53 -4.90 -56.82
CA SER A 26 27.37 -5.22 -57.65
C SER A 26 26.85 -6.63 -57.40
N GLU A 27 27.75 -7.59 -57.14
CA GLU A 27 27.42 -8.98 -56.86
C GLU A 27 26.77 -9.16 -55.48
N PHE A 28 27.26 -8.46 -54.45
CA PHE A 28 26.81 -8.67 -53.08
C PHE A 28 25.55 -7.88 -52.72
N GLN A 29 25.32 -6.71 -53.31
CA GLN A 29 24.24 -5.79 -52.88
C GLN A 29 22.82 -6.39 -52.92
N TYR A 30 22.59 -7.40 -53.77
CA TYR A 30 21.28 -8.07 -53.92
C TYR A 30 21.28 -9.51 -53.43
N ALA A 31 22.36 -9.98 -52.79
CA ALA A 31 22.44 -11.35 -52.33
C ALA A 31 21.46 -11.61 -51.19
N THR A 32 20.65 -12.67 -51.33
CA THR A 32 19.71 -13.10 -50.30
C THR A 32 20.20 -14.38 -49.61
N VAL A 33 19.55 -14.73 -48.50
CA VAL A 33 19.78 -16.03 -47.86
C VAL A 33 19.42 -17.20 -48.79
N ASP A 34 18.41 -17.02 -49.65
CA ASP A 34 17.99 -18.04 -50.61
C ASP A 34 19.04 -18.25 -51.70
N ASP A 35 19.68 -17.17 -52.17
CA ASP A 35 20.82 -17.25 -53.10
C ASP A 35 22.00 -18.03 -52.49
N LEU A 36 22.26 -17.84 -51.19
CA LEU A 36 23.30 -18.56 -50.47
C LEU A 36 22.93 -20.05 -50.31
N LYS A 37 21.70 -20.36 -49.91
CA LYS A 37 21.20 -21.75 -49.78
C LYS A 37 21.27 -22.49 -51.12
N ALA A 38 20.85 -21.85 -52.21
CA ALA A 38 20.96 -22.41 -53.56
C ALA A 38 22.43 -22.70 -53.93
N ALA A 39 23.35 -21.78 -53.65
CA ALA A 39 24.78 -22.00 -53.91
C ALA A 39 25.37 -23.15 -53.08
N ILE A 40 24.97 -23.31 -51.81
CA ILE A 40 25.37 -24.42 -50.94
C ILE A 40 24.90 -25.76 -51.56
N GLU A 41 23.66 -25.84 -52.04
CA GLU A 41 23.13 -27.04 -52.70
C GLU A 41 23.88 -27.38 -54.00
N GLU A 42 24.16 -26.37 -54.84
CA GLU A 42 24.93 -26.56 -56.06
C GLU A 42 26.35 -27.08 -55.78
N ILE A 43 27.02 -26.51 -54.78
CA ILE A 43 28.35 -26.97 -54.35
C ILE A 43 28.29 -28.42 -53.88
N GLN A 44 27.28 -28.80 -53.09
CA GLN A 44 27.09 -30.18 -52.63
C GLN A 44 26.92 -31.15 -53.81
N LYS A 45 26.08 -30.79 -54.79
CA LYS A 45 25.84 -31.60 -56.01
C LYS A 45 27.13 -31.76 -56.81
N ALA A 46 27.87 -30.67 -57.03
CA ALA A 46 29.13 -30.70 -57.77
C ALA A 46 30.22 -31.54 -57.06
N GLN A 47 30.30 -31.48 -55.73
CA GLN A 47 31.22 -32.29 -54.93
C GLN A 47 30.85 -33.79 -54.94
N ALA A 48 29.55 -34.11 -54.91
CA ALA A 48 29.05 -35.48 -55.01
C ALA A 48 29.48 -36.16 -56.33
N GLN A 49 29.37 -35.44 -57.45
CA GLN A 49 29.80 -35.92 -58.76
C GLN A 49 31.31 -36.23 -58.83
N ARG A 50 32.13 -35.56 -58.00
CA ARG A 50 33.60 -35.73 -57.95
C ARG A 50 34.08 -36.68 -56.84
N ARG A 51 33.16 -37.43 -56.18
CA ARG A 51 33.43 -38.29 -55.01
C ARG A 51 34.11 -37.54 -53.84
N GLY A 52 33.81 -36.26 -53.69
CA GLY A 52 34.44 -35.36 -52.72
C GLY A 52 33.46 -34.74 -51.73
N LEU A 53 32.38 -35.45 -51.35
CA LEU A 53 31.35 -34.98 -50.40
C LEU A 53 31.98 -34.40 -49.12
N ARG A 54 31.45 -33.25 -48.69
CA ARG A 54 31.86 -32.57 -47.45
C ARG A 54 30.66 -32.34 -46.55
N ASN A 55 30.94 -32.08 -45.28
CA ASN A 55 29.91 -31.83 -44.27
C ASN A 55 29.45 -30.36 -44.30
N LEU A 56 28.65 -29.99 -45.30
CA LEU A 56 28.05 -28.65 -45.38
C LEU A 56 27.09 -28.33 -44.24
N ASN A 57 26.65 -29.32 -43.43
CA ASN A 57 25.87 -29.06 -42.22
C ASN A 57 26.64 -28.22 -41.19
N LYS A 58 27.98 -28.11 -41.31
CA LYS A 58 28.80 -27.17 -40.52
C LYS A 58 28.33 -25.71 -40.65
N LEU A 59 27.69 -25.33 -41.76
CA LEU A 59 27.14 -23.99 -41.97
C LEU A 59 25.80 -23.76 -41.27
N LYS A 60 25.11 -24.81 -40.79
CA LYS A 60 23.72 -24.71 -40.32
C LYS A 60 23.55 -23.69 -39.19
N CYS A 61 24.37 -23.76 -38.14
CA CYS A 61 24.26 -22.87 -36.99
C CYS A 61 24.60 -21.42 -37.37
N PHE A 62 25.58 -21.25 -38.26
CA PHE A 62 25.99 -19.94 -38.75
C PHE A 62 24.92 -19.27 -39.60
N VAL A 63 24.38 -19.98 -40.60
CA VAL A 63 23.28 -19.47 -41.45
C VAL A 63 22.06 -19.14 -40.59
N HIS A 64 21.67 -20.03 -39.68
CA HIS A 64 20.54 -19.81 -38.80
C HIS A 64 20.73 -18.59 -37.87
N GLY A 65 21.92 -18.42 -37.28
CA GLY A 65 22.23 -17.26 -36.44
C GLY A 65 22.19 -15.95 -37.24
N LEU A 66 22.71 -15.95 -38.46
CA LEU A 66 22.65 -14.79 -39.36
C LEU A 66 21.23 -14.48 -39.85
N GLU A 67 20.37 -15.48 -40.03
CA GLU A 67 18.95 -15.28 -40.37
C GLU A 67 18.22 -14.55 -39.24
N GLN A 68 18.42 -14.98 -38.00
CA GLN A 68 17.86 -14.28 -36.83
C GLN A 68 18.39 -12.84 -36.73
N TYR A 69 19.68 -12.66 -36.99
CA TYR A 69 20.33 -11.34 -36.94
C TYR A 69 19.83 -10.41 -38.06
N ALA A 70 19.65 -10.93 -39.27
CA ALA A 70 19.10 -10.20 -40.41
C ALA A 70 17.67 -9.72 -40.14
N GLY A 71 16.82 -10.57 -39.54
CA GLY A 71 15.47 -10.19 -39.14
C GLY A 71 15.43 -9.03 -38.16
N ILE A 72 16.38 -8.96 -37.22
CA ILE A 72 16.53 -7.79 -36.33
C ILE A 72 16.91 -6.55 -37.14
N LEU A 73 17.92 -6.63 -38.01
CA LEU A 73 18.35 -5.50 -38.82
C LEU A 73 17.23 -4.95 -39.72
N GLU A 74 16.37 -5.82 -40.25
CA GLU A 74 15.19 -5.43 -41.04
C GLU A 74 14.25 -4.51 -40.25
N VAL A 75 14.02 -4.81 -38.96
CA VAL A 75 13.19 -3.98 -38.07
C VAL A 75 13.86 -2.64 -37.75
N PHE A 76 15.17 -2.60 -37.53
CA PHE A 76 15.87 -1.40 -37.02
C PHE A 76 16.40 -0.44 -38.09
N VAL A 77 16.79 -0.93 -39.27
CA VAL A 77 17.53 -0.12 -40.24
C VAL A 77 16.65 0.48 -41.35
N GLN A 78 15.32 0.29 -41.27
CA GLN A 78 14.37 0.81 -42.27
C GLN A 78 14.83 0.51 -43.71
N VAL A 79 15.10 -0.77 -43.96
CA VAL A 79 15.37 -1.43 -45.26
C VAL A 79 16.25 -0.64 -46.24
N LYS A 80 17.57 -0.89 -46.19
CA LYS A 80 18.42 -0.80 -47.38
C LYS A 80 18.82 -2.24 -47.77
N PRO A 81 18.29 -2.81 -48.86
CA PRO A 81 18.59 -4.18 -49.30
C PRO A 81 20.10 -4.46 -49.38
N ASP A 82 20.85 -3.44 -49.73
CA ASP A 82 22.30 -3.39 -49.85
C ASP A 82 23.06 -3.63 -48.52
N LEU A 83 22.44 -3.42 -47.35
CA LEU A 83 23.01 -3.81 -46.05
C LEU A 83 22.91 -5.31 -45.79
N LEU A 84 21.77 -5.91 -46.12
CA LEU A 84 21.50 -7.33 -45.93
C LEU A 84 22.30 -8.16 -46.94
N GLY A 85 22.46 -7.65 -48.16
CA GLY A 85 23.28 -8.27 -49.20
C GLY A 85 24.72 -8.56 -48.79
N LEU A 86 25.31 -7.71 -47.95
CA LEU A 86 26.68 -7.89 -47.46
C LEU A 86 26.83 -8.96 -46.37
N ILE A 87 25.72 -9.47 -45.81
CA ILE A 87 25.74 -10.65 -44.95
C ILE A 87 25.89 -11.90 -45.82
N TRP A 88 25.13 -12.00 -46.91
CA TRP A 88 25.01 -13.23 -47.68
C TRP A 88 26.01 -13.35 -48.83
N GLY A 89 26.24 -12.25 -49.56
CA GLY A 89 27.07 -12.20 -50.77
C GLY A 89 28.51 -12.66 -50.56
N PRO A 90 29.25 -12.13 -49.56
CA PRO A 90 30.62 -12.55 -49.28
C PRO A 90 30.75 -14.04 -48.93
N ILE A 91 29.75 -14.62 -48.24
CA ILE A 91 29.74 -16.03 -47.88
C ILE A 91 29.65 -16.88 -49.15
N LYS A 92 28.67 -16.56 -50.01
CA LYS A 92 28.46 -17.23 -51.31
C LYS A 92 29.73 -17.20 -52.15
N PHE A 93 30.36 -16.02 -52.29
CA PHE A 93 31.60 -15.84 -53.02
C PHE A 93 32.75 -16.71 -52.48
N CYS A 94 32.99 -16.68 -51.17
CA CYS A 94 34.06 -17.46 -50.55
C CYS A 94 33.83 -18.98 -50.71
N LEU A 95 32.59 -19.45 -50.53
CA LEU A 95 32.24 -20.85 -50.71
C LEU A 95 32.46 -21.32 -52.15
N GLN A 96 32.05 -20.53 -53.15
CA GLN A 96 32.23 -20.87 -54.56
C GLN A 96 33.70 -20.99 -54.96
N ILE A 97 34.57 -20.11 -54.46
CA ILE A 97 36.01 -20.18 -54.71
C ILE A 97 36.64 -21.36 -53.97
N ALA A 98 36.37 -21.48 -52.66
CA ALA A 98 36.98 -22.49 -51.80
C ALA A 98 36.54 -23.91 -52.19
N SER A 99 35.33 -24.10 -52.71
CA SER A 99 34.80 -25.42 -53.13
C SER A 99 35.69 -26.17 -54.12
N LYS A 100 36.58 -25.46 -54.83
CA LYS A 100 37.55 -26.02 -55.78
C LYS A 100 38.77 -26.66 -55.11
N ALA A 101 38.97 -26.45 -53.80
CA ALA A 101 40.11 -26.96 -53.03
C ALA A 101 39.65 -27.56 -51.69
N ILE A 102 39.67 -28.89 -51.62
CA ILE A 102 39.08 -29.68 -50.53
C ILE A 102 39.49 -29.23 -49.12
N ASN A 103 40.79 -29.13 -48.84
CA ASN A 103 41.26 -28.82 -47.47
C ASN A 103 41.00 -27.36 -47.08
N THR A 104 41.09 -26.43 -48.03
CA THR A 104 40.79 -25.01 -47.80
C THR A 104 39.29 -24.80 -47.62
N PHE A 105 38.46 -25.59 -48.30
CA PHE A 105 37.02 -25.61 -48.09
C PHE A 105 36.67 -26.08 -46.68
N ASP A 106 37.24 -27.19 -46.22
CA ASP A 106 37.01 -27.67 -44.85
C ASP A 106 37.44 -26.65 -43.78
N ALA A 107 38.57 -25.96 -43.98
CA ALA A 107 39.03 -24.88 -43.09
C ALA A 107 38.02 -23.70 -43.02
N LEU A 108 37.48 -23.31 -44.17
CA LEU A 108 36.46 -22.25 -44.25
C LEU A 108 35.15 -22.69 -43.57
N LEU A 109 34.74 -23.94 -43.76
CA LEU A 109 33.56 -24.50 -43.09
C LEU A 109 33.74 -24.56 -41.57
N ASP A 110 34.94 -24.91 -41.08
CA ASP A 110 35.27 -24.92 -39.65
C ASP A 110 35.23 -23.50 -39.05
N ALA A 111 35.77 -22.52 -39.77
CA ALA A 111 35.68 -21.11 -39.36
C ALA A 111 34.23 -20.64 -39.25
N TYR A 112 33.39 -20.94 -40.25
CA TYR A 112 31.96 -20.62 -40.20
C TYR A 112 31.24 -21.34 -39.06
N GLN A 113 31.53 -22.61 -38.81
CA GLN A 113 30.94 -23.36 -37.71
C GLN A 113 31.27 -22.73 -36.36
N ARG A 114 32.53 -22.31 -36.15
CA ARG A 114 32.96 -21.64 -34.92
C ARG A 114 32.25 -20.29 -34.74
N ILE A 115 32.19 -19.48 -35.79
CA ILE A 115 31.48 -18.19 -35.75
C ILE A 115 30.00 -18.40 -35.43
N GLY A 116 29.36 -19.36 -36.09
CA GLY A 116 27.97 -19.71 -35.82
C GLY A 116 27.72 -20.13 -34.38
N ALA A 117 28.69 -20.79 -33.72
CA ALA A 117 28.61 -21.14 -32.30
C ALA A 117 28.88 -19.94 -31.37
N SER A 118 29.59 -18.91 -31.84
CA SER A 118 29.87 -17.69 -31.08
C SER A 118 28.78 -16.61 -31.23
N LEU A 119 27.88 -16.72 -32.21
CA LEU A 119 26.75 -15.81 -32.38
C LEU A 119 25.74 -15.95 -31.23
N PRO A 120 25.10 -14.85 -30.79
CA PRO A 120 24.06 -14.92 -29.78
C PRO A 120 22.78 -15.61 -30.29
N VAL A 121 22.10 -16.30 -29.37
CA VAL A 121 20.75 -16.83 -29.60
C VAL A 121 19.76 -15.69 -29.41
N LEU A 122 19.53 -14.96 -30.50
CA LEU A 122 18.73 -13.74 -30.47
C LEU A 122 17.25 -14.02 -30.14
N SER A 123 16.72 -15.16 -30.53
CA SER A 123 15.36 -15.58 -30.16
C SER A 123 15.10 -15.67 -28.65
N ALA A 124 16.15 -15.70 -27.81
CA ALA A 124 16.01 -15.69 -26.35
C ALA A 124 15.84 -14.28 -25.76
N ILE A 125 15.93 -13.22 -26.58
CA ILE A 125 15.81 -11.83 -26.17
C ILE A 125 14.47 -11.29 -26.66
N ASP A 126 13.68 -10.74 -25.74
CA ASP A 126 12.41 -10.09 -26.08
C ASP A 126 12.64 -8.88 -27.00
N GLU A 127 11.87 -8.81 -28.08
CA GLU A 127 12.01 -7.82 -29.15
C GLU A 127 11.96 -6.37 -28.66
N MET A 128 11.22 -6.13 -27.56
CA MET A 128 11.13 -4.79 -26.96
C MET A 128 12.50 -4.25 -26.52
N PHE A 129 13.45 -5.13 -26.18
CA PHE A 129 14.77 -4.74 -25.68
C PHE A 129 15.77 -4.37 -26.77
N TYR A 130 15.52 -4.76 -28.02
CA TYR A 130 16.36 -4.33 -29.15
C TYR A 130 16.32 -2.81 -29.39
N SER A 131 15.33 -2.11 -28.82
CA SER A 131 15.26 -0.65 -28.84
C SER A 131 16.17 0.05 -27.82
N LYS A 132 16.72 -0.70 -26.84
CA LYS A 132 17.53 -0.12 -25.75
C LYS A 132 18.92 0.28 -26.28
N PRO A 133 19.45 1.48 -25.93
CA PRO A 133 20.70 1.98 -26.50
C PRO A 133 21.92 1.05 -26.36
N HIS A 134 22.07 0.41 -25.20
CA HIS A 134 23.18 -0.51 -24.94
C HIS A 134 23.07 -1.80 -25.78
N VAL A 135 21.86 -2.34 -25.95
CA VAL A 135 21.60 -3.52 -26.79
C VAL A 135 21.92 -3.21 -28.25
N GLN A 136 21.50 -2.03 -28.73
CA GLN A 136 21.78 -1.59 -30.11
C GLN A 136 23.27 -1.42 -30.40
N GLN A 137 24.04 -0.90 -29.44
CA GLN A 137 25.49 -0.77 -29.60
C GLN A 137 26.16 -2.14 -29.72
N VAL A 138 25.75 -3.11 -28.90
CA VAL A 138 26.30 -4.47 -28.96
C VAL A 138 25.90 -5.17 -30.27
N LEU A 139 24.66 -5.00 -30.72
CA LEU A 139 24.23 -5.47 -32.04
C LEU A 139 25.11 -4.86 -33.14
N ALA A 140 25.37 -3.56 -33.13
CA ALA A 140 26.24 -2.91 -34.13
C ALA A 140 27.67 -3.47 -34.13
N ASN A 141 28.23 -3.79 -32.97
CA ASN A 141 29.55 -4.42 -32.86
C ASN A 141 29.55 -5.82 -33.49
N ILE A 142 28.49 -6.61 -33.30
CA ILE A 142 28.34 -7.93 -33.93
C ILE A 142 28.32 -7.79 -35.46
N TYR A 143 27.60 -6.79 -36.00
CA TYR A 143 27.61 -6.52 -37.44
C TYR A 143 29.01 -6.17 -37.94
N GLU A 144 29.72 -5.33 -37.21
CA GLU A 144 31.10 -4.93 -37.54
C GLU A 144 32.04 -6.14 -37.57
N ASP A 145 31.93 -7.05 -36.61
CA ASP A 145 32.72 -8.27 -36.56
C ASP A 145 32.38 -9.25 -37.70
N ILE A 146 31.10 -9.39 -38.07
CA ILE A 146 30.66 -10.18 -39.24
C ILE A 146 31.26 -9.61 -40.52
N LEU A 147 31.19 -8.28 -40.71
CA LEU A 147 31.77 -7.63 -41.89
C LEU A 147 33.30 -7.72 -41.90
N ASP A 148 33.99 -7.60 -40.76
CA ASP A 148 35.45 -7.77 -40.68
C ASP A 148 35.84 -9.21 -41.07
N PHE A 149 35.09 -10.21 -40.61
CA PHE A 149 35.28 -11.60 -41.04
C PHE A 149 35.12 -11.76 -42.56
N HIS A 150 34.04 -11.22 -43.13
CA HIS A 150 33.81 -11.26 -44.57
C HIS A 150 34.93 -10.57 -45.34
N LYS A 151 35.43 -9.44 -44.85
CA LYS A 151 36.53 -8.71 -45.48
C LYS A 151 37.77 -9.59 -45.59
N ARG A 152 38.21 -10.13 -44.46
CA ARG A 152 39.43 -10.93 -44.37
C ARG A 152 39.31 -12.19 -45.24
N SER A 153 38.13 -12.83 -45.24
CA SER A 153 37.82 -13.97 -46.08
C SER A 153 37.89 -13.64 -47.58
N VAL A 154 37.20 -12.59 -48.03
CA VAL A 154 37.18 -12.19 -49.45
C VAL A 154 38.57 -11.85 -49.95
N VAL A 155 39.36 -11.08 -49.18
CA VAL A 155 40.75 -10.74 -49.53
C VAL A 155 41.61 -12.00 -49.64
N PHE A 156 41.54 -12.89 -48.65
CA PHE A 156 42.30 -14.14 -48.65
C PHE A 156 42.03 -14.99 -49.89
N PHE A 157 40.75 -15.17 -50.25
CA PHE A 157 40.36 -15.99 -51.40
C PHE A 157 40.62 -15.32 -52.76
N SER A 158 40.70 -13.98 -52.81
CA SER A 158 40.95 -13.22 -54.04
C SER A 158 42.42 -13.27 -54.51
N HIS A 159 43.40 -13.31 -53.58
CA HIS A 159 44.82 -13.17 -53.92
C HIS A 159 45.54 -14.47 -54.36
N GLY A 160 44.83 -15.60 -54.48
CA GLY A 160 45.36 -16.86 -55.02
C GLY A 160 46.52 -17.52 -54.24
N THR A 161 47.09 -16.84 -53.25
CA THR A 161 48.25 -17.26 -52.44
C THR A 161 47.93 -18.49 -51.58
N TRP A 162 46.65 -18.69 -51.25
CA TRP A 162 46.12 -19.88 -50.60
C TRP A 162 46.40 -21.19 -51.37
N LYS A 163 46.74 -21.11 -52.67
CA LYS A 163 47.08 -22.27 -53.52
C LYS A 163 48.50 -22.79 -53.28
N ILE A 164 49.39 -22.02 -52.63
CA ILE A 164 50.83 -22.32 -52.55
C ILE A 164 51.14 -23.39 -51.48
N THR A 165 50.44 -23.39 -50.33
CA THR A 165 50.60 -24.47 -49.34
C THR A 165 49.36 -24.62 -48.45
N LEU A 166 48.75 -25.81 -48.46
CA LEU A 166 47.47 -26.09 -47.80
C LEU A 166 47.53 -26.02 -46.26
N LYS A 167 48.63 -26.48 -45.65
CA LYS A 167 48.82 -26.44 -44.18
C LYS A 167 49.00 -25.02 -43.65
N LEU A 168 49.69 -24.17 -44.40
CA LEU A 168 49.83 -22.75 -44.07
C LEU A 168 48.49 -22.03 -44.23
N ALA A 169 47.71 -22.35 -45.25
CA ALA A 169 46.37 -21.80 -45.45
C ALA A 169 45.42 -22.10 -44.27
N TYR A 170 45.45 -23.32 -43.73
CA TYR A 170 44.65 -23.70 -42.55
C TYR A 170 45.02 -22.88 -41.31
N ASN A 171 46.31 -22.88 -40.92
CA ASN A 171 46.77 -22.12 -39.75
C ASN A 171 46.56 -20.62 -39.92
N THR A 172 46.76 -20.09 -41.14
CA THR A 172 46.55 -18.67 -41.43
C THR A 172 45.07 -18.30 -41.28
N LEU A 173 44.13 -19.13 -41.75
CA LEU A 173 42.70 -18.89 -41.55
C LEU A 173 42.33 -18.96 -40.07
N GLU A 174 42.88 -19.92 -39.33
CA GLU A 174 42.64 -20.03 -37.89
C GLU A 174 43.13 -18.81 -37.11
N ASP A 175 44.39 -18.40 -37.33
CA ASP A 175 44.98 -17.21 -36.70
C ASP A 175 44.27 -15.91 -37.13
N MET A 176 43.79 -15.84 -38.37
CA MET A 176 43.11 -14.68 -38.94
C MET A 176 41.74 -14.42 -38.29
N PHE A 177 41.11 -15.42 -37.70
CA PHE A 177 39.75 -15.31 -37.17
C PHE A 177 39.66 -15.45 -35.65
N ASP A 178 40.74 -15.85 -34.96
CA ASP A 178 40.74 -16.04 -33.50
C ASP A 178 40.40 -14.74 -32.74
N ASP A 179 40.86 -13.57 -33.21
CA ASP A 179 40.49 -12.29 -32.62
C ASP A 179 39.01 -11.94 -32.83
N ILE A 180 38.46 -12.22 -34.02
CA ILE A 180 37.04 -11.98 -34.34
C ILE A 180 36.14 -12.89 -33.50
N LEU A 181 36.48 -14.17 -33.37
CA LEU A 181 35.73 -15.11 -32.54
C LEU A 181 35.65 -14.63 -31.08
N LYS A 182 36.78 -14.19 -30.51
CA LYS A 182 36.80 -13.63 -29.15
C LYS A 182 35.96 -12.35 -29.01
N ARG A 183 35.92 -11.48 -30.03
CA ARG A 183 35.06 -10.28 -30.00
C ARG A 183 33.58 -10.61 -30.13
N LEU A 184 33.22 -11.61 -30.94
CA LEU A 184 31.84 -12.10 -31.06
C LEU A 184 31.35 -12.77 -29.77
N GLU A 185 32.18 -13.61 -29.13
CA GLU A 185 31.86 -14.21 -27.83
C GLU A 185 31.62 -13.16 -26.75
N ARG A 186 32.50 -12.15 -26.67
CA ARG A 186 32.30 -11.02 -25.75
C ARG A 186 31.02 -10.25 -26.05
N SER A 187 30.73 -10.00 -27.32
CA SER A 187 29.52 -9.30 -27.73
C SER A 187 28.25 -10.10 -27.40
N ARG A 188 28.27 -11.43 -27.56
CA ARG A 188 27.19 -12.31 -27.11
C ARG A 188 26.95 -12.18 -25.60
N ASP A 189 28.01 -12.27 -24.80
CA ASP A 189 27.90 -12.24 -23.34
C ASP A 189 27.36 -10.89 -22.85
N LEU A 190 27.87 -9.78 -23.43
CA LEU A 190 27.36 -8.43 -23.17
C LEU A 190 25.89 -8.25 -23.57
N LEU A 191 25.47 -8.86 -24.68
CA LEU A 191 24.09 -8.77 -25.15
C LEU A 191 23.12 -9.46 -24.17
N MET A 192 23.49 -10.65 -23.68
CA MET A 192 22.70 -11.39 -22.70
C MET A 192 22.61 -10.65 -21.36
N GLU A 193 23.72 -10.06 -20.90
CA GLU A 193 23.73 -9.26 -19.67
C GLU A 193 22.84 -8.01 -19.81
N ALA A 194 22.96 -7.27 -20.92
CA ALA A 194 22.15 -6.09 -21.18
C ALA A 194 20.65 -6.43 -21.27
N ALA A 195 20.29 -7.53 -21.94
CA ALA A 195 18.91 -8.01 -22.02
C ALA A 195 18.36 -8.38 -20.63
N SER A 196 19.15 -9.07 -19.80
CA SER A 196 18.78 -9.44 -18.43
C SER A 196 18.56 -8.21 -17.54
N ILE A 197 19.45 -7.22 -17.59
CA ILE A 197 19.29 -5.96 -16.85
C ILE A 197 18.00 -5.25 -17.28
N ALA A 198 17.70 -5.22 -18.59
CA ALA A 198 16.51 -4.58 -19.10
C ALA A 198 15.22 -5.29 -18.66
N HIS A 199 15.20 -6.63 -18.63
CA HIS A 199 14.10 -7.42 -18.06
C HIS A 199 13.90 -7.08 -16.58
N PHE A 200 14.99 -7.06 -15.80
CA PHE A 200 14.93 -6.76 -14.38
C PHE A 200 14.36 -5.36 -14.11
N GLN A 201 14.80 -4.35 -14.86
CA GLN A 201 14.29 -2.99 -14.72
C GLN A 201 12.79 -2.89 -15.03
N GLU A 202 12.30 -3.58 -16.05
CA GLU A 202 10.88 -3.53 -16.41
C GLU A 202 10.02 -4.27 -15.38
N ALA A 203 10.43 -5.46 -14.94
CA ALA A 203 9.76 -6.19 -13.87
C ALA A 203 9.70 -5.39 -12.56
N GLN A 204 10.75 -4.62 -12.23
CA GLN A 204 10.74 -3.71 -11.08
C GLN A 204 9.73 -2.57 -11.23
N LYS A 205 9.61 -1.97 -12.43
CA LYS A 205 8.62 -0.92 -12.68
C LYS A 205 7.19 -1.45 -12.58
N GLU A 206 6.92 -2.61 -13.19
CA GLU A 206 5.61 -3.25 -13.09
C GLU A 206 5.26 -3.56 -11.64
N ARG A 207 6.21 -4.10 -10.87
CA ARG A 207 6.02 -4.37 -9.44
C ARG A 207 5.68 -3.09 -8.67
N LEU A 208 6.39 -1.99 -8.90
CA LEU A 208 6.10 -0.70 -8.25
C LEU A 208 4.72 -0.16 -8.64
N PHE A 209 4.34 -0.30 -9.91
CA PHE A 209 3.01 0.07 -10.39
C PHE A 209 1.92 -0.74 -9.68
N TRP A 210 2.07 -2.06 -9.62
CA TRP A 210 1.12 -2.96 -8.94
C TRP A 210 0.99 -2.69 -7.45
N ILE A 211 2.09 -2.39 -6.75
CA ILE A 211 2.07 -2.02 -5.33
C ILE A 211 1.23 -0.75 -5.14
N LYS A 212 1.49 0.29 -5.92
CA LYS A 212 0.76 1.56 -5.82
C LYS A 212 -0.73 1.41 -6.12
N ASP A 213 -1.06 0.71 -7.19
CA ASP A 213 -2.44 0.44 -7.59
C ASP A 213 -3.19 -0.46 -6.58
N HIS A 214 -2.48 -1.39 -5.93
CA HIS A 214 -3.02 -2.17 -4.81
C HIS A 214 -3.32 -1.28 -3.58
N GLU A 215 -2.38 -0.42 -3.17
CA GLU A 215 -2.58 0.51 -2.05
C GLU A 215 -3.78 1.45 -2.30
N GLU A 216 -3.90 1.99 -3.52
CA GLU A 216 -5.02 2.86 -3.90
C GLU A 216 -6.37 2.12 -3.91
N ARG A 217 -6.40 0.83 -4.30
CA ARG A 217 -7.61 0.00 -4.18
C ARG A 217 -7.99 -0.25 -2.73
N VAL A 218 -7.03 -0.64 -1.90
CA VAL A 218 -7.27 -0.93 -0.47
C VAL A 218 -7.79 0.32 0.24
N GLU A 219 -7.23 1.50 -0.02
CA GLU A 219 -7.69 2.73 0.61
C GLU A 219 -9.09 3.15 0.11
N ARG A 220 -9.41 2.93 -1.18
CA ARG A 220 -10.77 3.15 -1.70
C ARG A 220 -11.79 2.23 -1.04
N ASP A 221 -11.48 0.95 -0.94
CA ASP A 221 -12.34 -0.04 -0.27
C ASP A 221 -12.54 0.33 1.21
N ARG A 222 -11.45 0.67 1.91
CA ARG A 222 -11.49 1.11 3.31
C ARG A 222 -12.41 2.33 3.50
N LYS A 223 -12.32 3.33 2.62
CA LYS A 223 -13.18 4.52 2.66
C LYS A 223 -14.65 4.18 2.41
N ALA A 224 -14.93 3.31 1.42
CA ALA A 224 -16.29 2.87 1.12
C ALA A 224 -16.91 2.14 2.32
N ARG A 225 -16.20 1.15 2.90
CA ARG A 225 -16.65 0.44 4.10
C ARG A 225 -16.88 1.38 5.28
N MET A 226 -15.99 2.35 5.48
CA MET A 226 -16.13 3.34 6.55
C MET A 226 -17.43 4.16 6.40
N LEU A 227 -17.76 4.57 5.18
CA LEU A 227 -19.02 5.27 4.90
C LEU A 227 -20.22 4.37 5.14
N ASP A 228 -20.20 3.12 4.67
CA ASP A 228 -21.30 2.17 4.84
C ASP A 228 -21.60 1.87 6.31
N VAL A 229 -20.55 1.67 7.12
CA VAL A 229 -20.67 1.43 8.56
C VAL A 229 -21.13 2.69 9.28
N ALA A 230 -20.60 3.87 8.93
CA ALA A 230 -21.03 5.13 9.53
C ALA A 230 -22.52 5.42 9.25
N GLU A 231 -22.98 5.17 8.01
CA GLU A 231 -24.37 5.33 7.61
C GLU A 231 -25.28 4.30 8.29
N TRP A 232 -24.82 3.04 8.40
CA TRP A 232 -25.57 2.00 9.10
C TRP A 232 -25.74 2.30 10.59
N LEU A 233 -24.69 2.77 11.25
CA LEU A 233 -24.74 3.18 12.65
C LEU A 233 -25.62 4.42 12.85
N SER A 234 -25.60 5.38 11.90
CA SER A 234 -26.37 6.64 11.97
C SER A 234 -26.30 7.27 13.38
N ALA A 235 -25.09 7.30 13.94
CA ALA A 235 -24.87 7.66 15.33
C ALA A 235 -25.02 9.16 15.56
N ASP A 236 -25.81 9.55 16.56
CA ASP A 236 -25.88 10.93 17.01
C ASP A 236 -24.53 11.39 17.60
N LYS A 237 -24.13 12.61 17.23
CA LYS A 237 -22.86 13.24 17.64
C LYS A 237 -23.07 14.42 18.59
N SER A 238 -24.29 14.64 19.12
CA SER A 238 -24.58 15.75 20.02
C SER A 238 -23.79 15.69 21.34
N TYR A 239 -23.25 14.52 21.68
CA TYR A 239 -22.37 14.32 22.84
C TYR A 239 -21.15 15.26 22.82
N LEU A 240 -20.61 15.59 21.63
CA LEU A 240 -19.47 16.51 21.48
C LEU A 240 -19.87 17.92 21.90
N ALA A 241 -20.95 18.45 21.31
CA ALA A 241 -21.47 19.78 21.64
C ALA A 241 -21.86 19.90 23.12
N GLN A 242 -22.41 18.83 23.70
CA GLN A 242 -22.72 18.79 25.12
C GLN A 242 -21.47 18.79 26.01
N GLN A 243 -20.44 18.01 25.67
CA GLN A 243 -19.17 18.02 26.41
C GLN A 243 -18.52 19.40 26.34
N GLU A 244 -18.47 20.02 25.15
CA GLU A 244 -17.92 21.36 24.98
C GLU A 244 -18.68 22.42 25.78
N ALA A 245 -20.01 22.36 25.81
CA ALA A 245 -20.83 23.28 26.60
C ALA A 245 -20.58 23.14 28.11
N LEU A 246 -20.44 21.90 28.60
CA LEU A 246 -20.12 21.62 30.01
C LEU A 246 -18.70 22.04 30.37
N GLN A 247 -17.73 21.84 29.49
CA GLN A 247 -16.36 22.34 29.65
C GLN A 247 -16.34 23.86 29.76
N ARG A 248 -17.01 24.57 28.85
CA ARG A 248 -17.12 26.05 28.90
C ARG A 248 -17.74 26.53 30.20
N THR A 249 -18.81 25.88 30.65
CA THR A 249 -19.46 26.22 31.92
C THR A 249 -18.52 26.03 33.12
N ARG A 250 -17.71 24.97 33.12
CA ARG A 250 -16.75 24.69 34.20
C ARG A 250 -15.55 25.64 34.23
N LEU A 251 -15.19 26.29 33.11
CA LEU A 251 -14.13 27.32 33.11
C LEU A 251 -14.47 28.52 34.01
N GLU A 252 -15.77 28.76 34.28
CA GLU A 252 -16.21 29.84 35.16
C GLU A 252 -15.93 29.53 36.64
N LEU A 253 -15.86 28.24 37.01
CA LEU A 253 -15.57 27.75 38.35
C LEU A 253 -14.64 26.52 38.27
N PRO A 254 -13.33 26.71 37.97
CA PRO A 254 -12.40 25.61 37.68
C PRO A 254 -12.25 24.60 38.81
N GLU A 255 -12.38 25.05 40.07
CA GLU A 255 -12.25 24.20 41.26
C GLU A 255 -13.52 23.37 41.56
N SER A 256 -14.65 23.70 40.93
CA SER A 256 -15.92 23.01 41.17
C SER A 256 -15.84 21.55 40.72
N GLY A 257 -16.30 20.64 41.58
CA GLY A 257 -16.31 19.21 41.29
C GLY A 257 -14.96 18.51 41.50
N SER A 258 -13.88 19.24 41.76
CA SER A 258 -12.53 18.67 41.98
C SER A 258 -12.46 17.70 43.18
N TRP A 259 -13.41 17.82 44.11
CA TRP A 259 -13.52 16.94 45.27
C TRP A 259 -13.70 15.46 44.87
N ILE A 260 -14.30 15.16 43.71
CA ILE A 260 -14.55 13.78 43.28
C ILE A 260 -13.26 12.97 43.15
N PHE A 261 -12.18 13.62 42.70
CA PHE A 261 -10.87 13.00 42.54
C PHE A 261 -10.12 12.79 43.87
N LYS A 262 -10.61 13.40 44.96
CA LYS A 262 -10.05 13.21 46.31
C LYS A 262 -10.68 12.00 47.00
N VAL A 263 -11.83 11.51 46.54
CA VAL A 263 -12.55 10.37 47.12
C VAL A 263 -11.74 9.08 46.93
N PRO A 264 -11.40 8.33 48.01
CA PRO A 264 -10.57 7.13 47.93
C PRO A 264 -11.09 6.09 46.91
N MET A 265 -12.40 5.79 46.96
CA MET A 265 -13.03 4.85 46.04
C MET A 265 -12.92 5.24 44.56
N VAL A 266 -12.96 6.55 44.24
CA VAL A 266 -12.77 7.04 42.87
C VAL A 266 -11.32 6.85 42.43
N LYS A 267 -10.35 7.12 43.31
CA LYS A 267 -8.93 6.86 43.06
C LYS A 267 -8.66 5.36 42.85
N ASP A 268 -9.30 4.50 43.64
CA ASP A 268 -9.15 3.05 43.53
C ASP A 268 -9.75 2.53 42.22
N TRP A 269 -10.92 3.03 41.83
CA TRP A 269 -11.49 2.77 40.50
C TRP A 269 -10.52 3.19 39.38
N PHE A 270 -9.91 4.39 39.48
CA PHE A 270 -8.90 4.84 38.51
C PHE A 270 -7.62 4.01 38.48
N ARG A 271 -7.22 3.40 39.59
CA ARG A 271 -6.02 2.52 39.66
C ARG A 271 -6.28 1.12 39.12
N GLY A 272 -7.45 0.55 39.38
CA GLY A 272 -7.81 -0.78 38.90
C GLY A 272 -7.00 -1.91 39.54
N ASN A 273 -7.02 -2.01 40.87
CA ASN A 273 -6.33 -3.08 41.61
C ASN A 273 -7.03 -4.44 41.39
N GLU A 274 -6.32 -5.55 41.57
CA GLU A 274 -6.91 -6.90 41.53
C GLU A 274 -8.16 -7.03 42.42
N GLY A 275 -9.26 -7.53 41.85
CA GLY A 275 -10.55 -7.65 42.53
C GLY A 275 -11.39 -6.36 42.62
N SER A 276 -10.92 -5.24 42.08
CA SER A 276 -11.69 -3.99 42.04
C SER A 276 -12.83 -4.07 41.03
N SER A 277 -13.96 -3.43 41.35
CA SER A 277 -15.07 -3.32 40.41
C SER A 277 -14.68 -2.47 39.20
N LEU A 278 -15.01 -2.93 38.00
CA LEU A 278 -14.82 -2.16 36.76
C LEU A 278 -15.76 -0.95 36.68
N THR A 279 -16.84 -0.97 37.47
CA THR A 279 -17.93 0.02 37.36
C THR A 279 -17.92 0.98 38.55
N LEU A 280 -17.96 2.27 38.25
CA LEU A 280 -18.24 3.36 39.18
C LEU A 280 -19.63 3.91 38.89
N TRP A 281 -20.53 3.84 39.87
CA TRP A 281 -21.86 4.41 39.81
C TRP A 281 -21.99 5.65 40.68
N LEU A 282 -22.20 6.80 40.04
CA LEU A 282 -22.46 8.09 40.68
C LEU A 282 -23.96 8.35 40.76
N ASN A 283 -24.52 8.47 41.96
CA ASN A 283 -25.93 8.82 42.12
C ASN A 283 -26.19 10.05 43.00
N GLY A 284 -27.31 10.70 42.75
CA GLY A 284 -27.69 11.93 43.43
C GLY A 284 -29.06 12.42 42.99
N ILE A 285 -29.64 13.33 43.78
CA ILE A 285 -30.93 13.96 43.47
C ILE A 285 -30.85 14.78 42.17
N PRO A 286 -32.00 15.11 41.54
CA PRO A 286 -32.02 16.09 40.46
C PRO A 286 -31.35 17.40 40.88
N GLY A 287 -30.51 17.97 40.01
CA GLY A 287 -29.75 19.19 40.31
C GLY A 287 -28.49 19.01 41.17
N ALA A 288 -28.14 17.79 41.62
CA ALA A 288 -26.93 17.55 42.42
C ALA A 288 -25.58 17.70 41.67
N GLY A 289 -25.58 18.16 40.41
CA GLY A 289 -24.37 18.35 39.62
C GLY A 289 -23.78 17.08 38.98
N LYS A 290 -24.51 15.96 38.92
CA LYS A 290 -24.04 14.68 38.33
C LYS A 290 -23.40 14.85 36.95
N THR A 291 -24.08 15.49 36.02
CA THR A 291 -23.61 15.72 34.64
C THR A 291 -22.36 16.60 34.58
N VAL A 292 -22.22 17.57 35.50
CA VAL A 292 -21.03 18.43 35.60
C VAL A 292 -19.83 17.61 36.09
N LEU A 293 -20.04 16.77 37.12
CA LEU A 293 -19.01 15.84 37.62
C LEU A 293 -18.63 14.81 36.57
N PHE A 294 -19.61 14.25 35.86
CA PHE A 294 -19.38 13.32 34.76
C PHE A 294 -18.44 13.94 33.72
N SER A 295 -18.78 15.13 33.22
CA SER A 295 -17.96 15.86 32.25
C SER A 295 -16.54 16.13 32.78
N SER A 296 -16.41 16.44 34.08
CA SER A 296 -15.11 16.61 34.73
C SER A 296 -14.29 15.33 34.78
N VAL A 297 -14.92 14.18 35.04
CA VAL A 297 -14.25 12.88 35.03
C VAL A 297 -13.77 12.52 33.63
N ILE A 298 -14.55 12.82 32.57
CA ILE A 298 -14.12 12.63 31.18
C ILE A 298 -12.85 13.42 30.87
N ASP A 299 -12.80 14.70 31.27
CA ASP A 299 -11.60 15.52 31.06
C ASP A 299 -10.39 14.98 31.82
N GLU A 300 -10.58 14.54 33.06
CA GLU A 300 -9.50 13.95 33.85
C GLU A 300 -8.99 12.65 33.22
N ILE A 301 -9.88 11.83 32.66
CA ILE A 301 -9.46 10.63 31.90
C ILE A 301 -8.62 11.04 30.70
N HIS A 302 -9.09 11.99 29.88
CA HIS A 302 -8.33 12.45 28.71
C HIS A 302 -6.97 13.06 29.08
N LYS A 303 -6.89 13.74 30.24
CA LYS A 303 -5.66 14.36 30.74
C LYS A 303 -4.66 13.34 31.31
N SER A 304 -5.13 12.45 32.17
CA SER A 304 -4.28 11.56 32.98
C SER A 304 -4.06 10.18 32.36
N TYR A 305 -4.87 9.81 31.35
CA TYR A 305 -4.81 8.52 30.65
C TYR A 305 -4.86 8.73 29.12
N SER A 306 -3.95 9.55 28.60
CA SER A 306 -3.94 9.96 27.18
C SER A 306 -3.79 8.81 26.17
N THR A 307 -3.26 7.66 26.60
CA THR A 307 -3.14 6.44 25.79
C THR A 307 -4.39 5.56 25.82
N SER A 308 -5.33 5.82 26.73
CA SER A 308 -6.55 5.03 26.89
C SER A 308 -7.68 5.61 26.03
N GLU A 309 -8.40 4.73 25.34
CA GLU A 309 -9.61 5.11 24.64
C GLU A 309 -10.70 5.48 25.66
N THR A 310 -11.51 6.49 25.33
CA THR A 310 -12.61 6.97 26.19
C THR A 310 -13.82 7.25 25.32
N VAL A 311 -14.93 6.57 25.56
CA VAL A 311 -16.18 6.77 24.83
C VAL A 311 -17.28 7.12 25.80
N TYR A 312 -18.16 8.03 25.42
CA TYR A 312 -19.14 8.55 26.36
C TYR A 312 -20.47 8.95 25.70
N PHE A 313 -21.53 8.91 26.50
CA PHE A 313 -22.88 9.24 26.05
C PHE A 313 -23.65 10.02 27.12
N TYR A 314 -24.49 10.96 26.67
CA TYR A 314 -25.35 11.77 27.53
C TYR A 314 -26.82 11.42 27.29
N CYS A 315 -27.44 10.70 28.21
CA CYS A 315 -28.86 10.37 28.10
C CYS A 315 -29.75 11.59 28.32
N LYS A 316 -30.90 11.62 27.63
CA LYS A 316 -31.91 12.67 27.74
C LYS A 316 -33.28 12.13 27.36
N ASN A 317 -34.19 12.04 28.33
CA ASN A 317 -35.50 11.40 28.13
C ASN A 317 -36.34 12.10 27.05
N SER A 318 -36.22 13.43 26.94
CA SER A 318 -36.96 14.21 25.94
C SER A 318 -36.51 13.99 24.48
N ASP A 319 -35.49 13.16 24.25
CA ASP A 319 -34.91 12.94 22.93
C ASP A 319 -34.74 11.42 22.68
N PRO A 320 -35.54 10.80 21.79
CA PRO A 320 -35.45 9.38 21.46
C PRO A 320 -34.08 8.93 20.94
N GLN A 321 -33.31 9.83 20.32
CA GLN A 321 -31.93 9.56 19.89
C GLN A 321 -30.95 9.57 21.08
N ARG A 322 -31.45 9.78 22.30
CA ARG A 322 -30.66 9.88 23.53
C ARG A 322 -31.30 9.19 24.73
N SER A 323 -32.34 8.39 24.54
CA SER A 323 -33.01 7.67 25.62
C SER A 323 -33.12 6.16 25.40
N THR A 324 -32.63 5.65 24.27
CA THR A 324 -32.67 4.21 23.92
C THR A 324 -31.29 3.55 23.96
N PHE A 325 -31.26 2.25 24.28
CA PHE A 325 -30.08 1.38 24.18
C PHE A 325 -29.46 1.44 22.80
N ASN A 326 -30.29 1.38 21.74
CA ASN A 326 -29.80 1.39 20.37
C ASN A 326 -29.02 2.67 20.06
N ALA A 327 -29.52 3.83 20.51
CA ALA A 327 -28.82 5.10 20.32
C ALA A 327 -27.49 5.16 21.08
N ILE A 328 -27.49 4.70 22.34
CA ILE A 328 -26.26 4.60 23.15
C ILE A 328 -25.25 3.68 22.45
N ALA A 329 -25.65 2.47 22.08
CA ALA A 329 -24.76 1.49 21.47
C ALA A 329 -24.18 1.99 20.14
N ARG A 330 -25.00 2.56 19.26
CA ARG A 330 -24.53 3.14 17.98
C ARG A 330 -23.49 4.24 18.20
N SER A 331 -23.73 5.13 19.16
CA SER A 331 -22.79 6.21 19.49
C SER A 331 -21.48 5.68 20.04
N LEU A 332 -21.53 4.74 20.99
CA LEU A 332 -20.33 4.13 21.57
C LEU A 332 -19.53 3.34 20.52
N ILE A 333 -20.19 2.52 19.69
CA ILE A 333 -19.53 1.78 18.60
C ILE A 333 -18.90 2.74 17.59
N SER A 334 -19.60 3.81 17.20
CA SER A 334 -19.07 4.82 16.28
C SER A 334 -17.84 5.53 16.86
N GLN A 335 -17.85 5.85 18.16
CA GLN A 335 -16.70 6.44 18.83
C GLN A 335 -15.51 5.48 18.92
N ILE A 336 -15.75 4.18 19.17
CA ILE A 336 -14.69 3.15 19.16
C ILE A 336 -14.06 3.05 17.77
N LEU A 337 -14.88 2.97 16.71
CA LEU A 337 -14.40 2.91 15.32
C LEU A 337 -13.58 4.13 14.91
N GLN A 338 -13.95 5.32 15.39
CA GLN A 338 -13.20 6.56 15.12
C GLN A 338 -11.82 6.56 15.78
N LYS A 339 -11.67 5.89 16.92
CA LYS A 339 -10.40 5.82 17.67
C LYS A 339 -9.48 4.71 17.16
N ASP A 340 -10.05 3.60 16.72
CA ASP A 340 -9.29 2.49 16.13
C ASP A 340 -10.04 1.91 14.93
N THR A 341 -9.51 2.20 13.74
CA THR A 341 -10.09 1.76 12.47
C THR A 341 -9.84 0.29 12.15
N SER A 342 -9.04 -0.43 12.96
CA SER A 342 -8.78 -1.86 12.73
C SER A 342 -10.02 -2.72 12.89
N CYS A 343 -11.02 -2.27 13.67
CA CYS A 343 -12.29 -2.96 13.83
C CYS A 343 -13.25 -2.77 12.64
N LEU A 344 -12.90 -1.95 11.64
CA LEU A 344 -13.76 -1.68 10.48
C LEU A 344 -14.12 -2.94 9.70
N GLY A 345 -13.13 -3.82 9.46
CA GLY A 345 -13.36 -5.07 8.73
C GLY A 345 -14.41 -5.94 9.43
N TYR A 346 -14.21 -6.19 10.72
CA TYR A 346 -15.16 -6.90 11.57
C TYR A 346 -16.54 -6.25 11.55
N LEU A 347 -16.65 -4.94 11.78
CA LEU A 347 -17.93 -4.24 11.79
C LEU A 347 -18.67 -4.35 10.46
N TYR A 348 -17.97 -4.12 9.34
CA TYR A 348 -18.54 -4.21 8.01
C TYR A 348 -19.04 -5.63 7.74
N ASP A 349 -18.21 -6.64 7.99
CA ASP A 349 -18.55 -8.04 7.72
C ASP A 349 -19.72 -8.52 8.60
N THR A 350 -19.72 -8.17 9.89
CA THR A 350 -20.81 -8.50 10.83
C THR A 350 -22.13 -7.83 10.44
N ILE A 351 -22.10 -6.55 10.02
CA ILE A 351 -23.27 -5.82 9.56
C ILE A 351 -23.84 -6.46 8.29
N ILE A 352 -23.00 -6.75 7.30
CA ILE A 352 -23.45 -7.35 6.04
C ILE A 352 -23.97 -8.77 6.27
N ALA A 353 -23.27 -9.58 7.04
CA ALA A 353 -23.67 -10.95 7.34
C ALA A 353 -24.98 -11.05 8.14
N SER A 354 -25.32 -10.02 8.92
CA SER A 354 -26.56 -9.99 9.69
C SER A 354 -27.81 -9.97 8.80
N GLY A 355 -27.72 -9.43 7.58
CA GLY A 355 -28.87 -9.23 6.69
C GLY A 355 -29.95 -8.29 7.26
N GLU A 356 -29.69 -7.61 8.38
CA GLU A 356 -30.68 -6.74 9.04
C GLU A 356 -30.81 -5.39 8.32
N TYR A 357 -32.06 -4.92 8.18
CA TYR A 357 -32.34 -3.60 7.62
C TYR A 357 -31.88 -2.48 8.56
N ARG A 358 -31.54 -1.33 7.99
CA ARG A 358 -31.09 -0.16 8.76
C ARG A 358 -32.25 0.46 9.56
N PRO A 359 -32.09 0.74 10.85
CA PRO A 359 -30.96 0.37 11.69
C PRO A 359 -31.16 -0.98 12.39
N GLY A 360 -30.06 -1.72 12.63
CA GLY A 360 -30.10 -3.07 13.19
C GLY A 360 -30.75 -3.21 14.58
N THR A 361 -31.01 -4.45 14.95
CA THR A 361 -31.68 -4.88 16.18
C THR A 361 -30.83 -4.59 17.43
N SER A 362 -31.49 -4.48 18.58
CA SER A 362 -30.79 -4.34 19.86
C SER A 362 -29.88 -5.53 20.16
N ALA A 363 -30.21 -6.74 19.66
CA ALA A 363 -29.40 -7.93 19.89
C ALA A 363 -28.05 -7.83 19.16
N LEU A 364 -28.07 -7.46 17.87
CA LEU A 364 -26.86 -7.28 17.08
C LEU A 364 -25.97 -6.15 17.64
N LEU A 365 -26.56 -4.99 17.95
CA LEU A 365 -25.82 -3.86 18.53
C LEU A 365 -25.18 -4.22 19.88
N LYS A 366 -25.88 -5.00 20.70
CA LYS A 366 -25.37 -5.50 21.98
C LYS A 366 -24.17 -6.41 21.77
N GLN A 367 -24.29 -7.39 20.87
CA GLN A 367 -23.21 -8.31 20.55
C GLN A 367 -21.97 -7.54 20.05
N ILE A 368 -22.14 -6.66 19.07
CA ILE A 368 -21.05 -5.86 18.51
C ILE A 368 -20.37 -5.03 19.62
N LEU A 369 -21.15 -4.35 20.46
CA LEU A 369 -20.59 -3.53 21.53
C LEU A 369 -19.81 -4.37 22.55
N GLU A 370 -20.34 -5.53 22.97
CA GLU A 370 -19.64 -6.44 23.88
C GLU A 370 -18.31 -6.92 23.29
N GLU A 371 -18.31 -7.39 22.04
CA GLU A 371 -17.10 -7.89 21.35
C GLU A 371 -16.04 -6.80 21.18
N LEU A 372 -16.45 -5.59 20.77
CA LEU A 372 -15.55 -4.44 20.65
C LEU A 372 -14.95 -3.99 21.98
N VAL A 373 -15.68 -4.12 23.09
CA VAL A 373 -15.17 -3.74 24.40
C VAL A 373 -14.23 -4.81 24.95
N ILE A 374 -14.57 -6.09 24.79
CA ILE A 374 -13.78 -7.22 25.32
C ILE A 374 -12.43 -7.35 24.60
N CYS A 375 -12.33 -6.98 23.33
CA CYS A 375 -11.08 -7.06 22.56
C CYS A 375 -10.06 -5.96 22.89
N ARG A 376 -10.43 -4.97 23.73
CA ARG A 376 -9.57 -3.83 24.08
C ARG A 376 -8.72 -4.10 25.31
N ASN A 377 -7.50 -3.55 25.32
CA ASN A 377 -6.62 -3.59 26.47
C ASN A 377 -6.94 -2.49 27.48
N SER A 378 -7.39 -1.31 27.00
CA SER A 378 -7.79 -0.20 27.87
C SER A 378 -8.87 0.63 27.20
N LEU A 379 -10.00 0.79 27.89
CA LEU A 379 -11.15 1.56 27.41
C LEU A 379 -11.98 2.07 28.60
N PHE A 380 -12.27 3.36 28.61
CA PHE A 380 -13.24 3.98 29.51
C PHE A 380 -14.56 4.19 28.78
N ILE A 381 -15.65 3.71 29.36
CA ILE A 381 -17.01 3.82 28.82
C ILE A 381 -17.85 4.58 29.84
N ALA A 382 -18.43 5.69 29.44
CA ALA A 382 -19.12 6.56 30.37
C ALA A 382 -20.54 6.90 29.88
N ILE A 383 -21.56 6.74 30.73
CA ILE A 383 -22.95 7.02 30.37
C ILE A 383 -23.57 7.89 31.47
N ASP A 384 -23.95 9.12 31.12
CA ASP A 384 -24.61 10.06 32.02
C ASP A 384 -26.14 9.92 31.93
N GLY A 385 -26.80 9.83 33.09
CA GLY A 385 -28.26 9.93 33.19
C GLY A 385 -29.04 8.67 32.82
N LEU A 386 -28.62 7.48 33.26
CA LEU A 386 -29.35 6.23 32.96
C LEU A 386 -30.82 6.20 33.44
N ASP A 387 -31.20 7.04 34.41
CA ASP A 387 -32.60 7.22 34.82
C ASP A 387 -33.47 7.90 33.75
N GLU A 388 -32.85 8.58 32.78
CA GLU A 388 -33.54 9.20 31.64
C GLU A 388 -33.89 8.19 30.53
N CYS A 389 -33.47 6.92 30.67
CA CYS A 389 -33.84 5.81 29.79
C CYS A 389 -34.93 4.96 30.44
N GLU A 390 -35.84 4.38 29.66
CA GLU A 390 -36.81 3.42 30.19
C GLU A 390 -36.14 2.16 30.78
N LYS A 391 -36.82 1.49 31.72
CA LYS A 391 -36.33 0.29 32.43
C LYS A 391 -35.82 -0.79 31.49
N HIS A 392 -36.56 -1.07 30.42
CA HIS A 392 -36.22 -2.11 29.46
C HIS A 392 -34.98 -1.76 28.63
N GLU A 393 -34.75 -0.48 28.35
CA GLU A 393 -33.58 0.01 27.62
C GLU A 393 -32.32 -0.02 28.49
N ARG A 394 -32.38 0.52 29.72
CA ARG A 394 -31.23 0.48 30.64
C ARG A 394 -30.89 -0.94 31.13
N SER A 395 -31.86 -1.85 31.16
CA SER A 395 -31.61 -3.29 31.43
C SER A 395 -30.65 -3.91 30.41
N LYS A 396 -30.75 -3.53 29.12
CA LYS A 396 -29.82 -3.97 28.08
C LYS A 396 -28.40 -3.46 28.34
N ILE A 397 -28.25 -2.20 28.81
CA ILE A 397 -26.95 -1.64 29.23
C ILE A 397 -26.37 -2.43 30.41
N PHE A 398 -27.16 -2.73 31.44
CA PHE A 398 -26.68 -3.53 32.58
C PHE A 398 -26.26 -4.94 32.17
N SER A 399 -26.94 -5.54 31.19
CA SER A 399 -26.50 -6.82 30.62
C SER A 399 -25.13 -6.70 29.96
N VAL A 400 -24.86 -5.63 29.20
CA VAL A 400 -23.54 -5.39 28.59
C VAL A 400 -22.46 -5.25 29.67
N VAL A 401 -22.70 -4.39 30.67
CA VAL A 401 -21.76 -4.17 31.78
C VAL A 401 -21.46 -5.48 32.51
N SER A 402 -22.49 -6.27 32.82
CA SER A 402 -22.35 -7.57 33.47
C SER A 402 -21.56 -8.56 32.62
N ASN A 403 -21.86 -8.67 31.33
CA ASN A 403 -21.19 -9.61 30.42
C ASN A 403 -19.72 -9.24 30.24
N VAL A 404 -19.43 -7.97 29.96
CA VAL A 404 -18.05 -7.47 29.85
C VAL A 404 -17.28 -7.69 31.16
N SER A 405 -17.90 -7.48 32.31
CA SER A 405 -17.25 -7.69 33.62
C SER A 405 -16.92 -9.16 33.90
N LYS A 406 -17.66 -10.11 33.33
CA LYS A 406 -17.38 -11.55 33.45
C LYS A 406 -16.23 -11.99 32.54
N GLU A 407 -16.18 -11.45 31.32
CA GLU A 407 -15.23 -11.84 30.28
C GLU A 407 -13.87 -11.10 30.40
N CYS A 408 -13.84 -9.93 31.02
CA CYS A 408 -12.60 -9.17 31.18
C CYS A 408 -11.75 -9.69 32.33
N SER A 409 -10.58 -10.23 32.00
CA SER A 409 -9.54 -10.53 32.99
C SER A 409 -9.04 -9.24 33.65
N VAL A 410 -8.51 -9.35 34.88
CA VAL A 410 -7.94 -8.21 35.63
C VAL A 410 -6.77 -7.51 34.91
N LYS A 411 -6.17 -8.15 33.89
CA LYS A 411 -5.09 -7.55 33.10
C LYS A 411 -5.56 -6.45 32.13
N ARG A 412 -6.87 -6.35 31.85
CA ARG A 412 -7.43 -5.32 30.97
C ARG A 412 -7.96 -4.14 31.79
N ASN A 413 -7.63 -2.93 31.34
CA ASN A 413 -8.05 -1.68 31.98
C ASN A 413 -9.37 -1.17 31.36
N ILE A 414 -10.44 -1.96 31.50
CA ILE A 414 -11.80 -1.62 31.05
C ILE A 414 -12.59 -1.02 32.21
N LYS A 415 -13.18 0.17 32.03
CA LYS A 415 -13.89 0.86 33.11
C LYS A 415 -15.20 1.46 32.66
N PHE A 416 -16.22 1.33 33.50
CA PHE A 416 -17.53 1.92 33.31
C PHE A 416 -17.77 3.05 34.30
N LEU A 417 -18.15 4.23 33.82
CA LEU A 417 -18.68 5.32 34.64
C LEU A 417 -20.15 5.53 34.33
N LEU A 418 -21.03 5.27 35.29
CA LEU A 418 -22.47 5.40 35.11
C LEU A 418 -23.01 6.47 36.07
N THR A 419 -23.87 7.36 35.59
CA THR A 419 -24.59 8.29 36.48
C THR A 419 -26.10 8.08 36.41
N SER A 420 -26.78 8.24 37.55
CA SER A 420 -28.25 8.25 37.55
C SER A 420 -28.85 8.81 38.85
N ARG A 421 -30.19 8.88 38.91
CA ARG A 421 -30.92 8.87 40.19
C ARG A 421 -30.83 7.52 40.91
N LYS A 422 -31.13 7.51 42.21
CA LYS A 422 -31.22 6.29 43.02
C LYS A 422 -32.56 5.59 42.80
N GLU A 423 -32.69 4.86 41.70
CA GLU A 423 -33.84 3.99 41.42
C GLU A 423 -33.55 2.55 41.84
N ASN A 424 -34.58 1.82 42.27
CA ASN A 424 -34.42 0.49 42.85
C ASN A 424 -33.84 -0.53 41.86
N ASP A 425 -34.30 -0.52 40.61
CA ASP A 425 -33.80 -1.43 39.58
C ASP A 425 -32.32 -1.16 39.25
N ILE A 426 -31.91 0.11 39.15
CA ILE A 426 -30.51 0.50 38.93
C ILE A 426 -29.63 0.02 40.10
N ARG A 427 -30.10 0.22 41.35
CA ARG A 427 -29.39 -0.23 42.55
C ARG A 427 -29.18 -1.74 42.58
N LEU A 428 -30.19 -2.50 42.16
CA LEU A 428 -30.13 -3.97 42.14
C LEU A 428 -29.18 -4.45 41.04
N SER A 429 -29.23 -3.83 39.85
CA SER A 429 -28.36 -4.19 38.73
C SER A 429 -26.89 -3.82 38.95
N LEU A 430 -26.59 -2.75 39.70
CA LEU A 430 -25.24 -2.25 39.96
C LEU A 430 -24.75 -2.53 41.40
N HIS A 431 -25.24 -3.60 42.03
CA HIS A 431 -24.89 -3.93 43.42
C HIS A 431 -23.39 -4.23 43.65
N SER A 432 -22.67 -4.64 42.61
CA SER A 432 -21.22 -4.91 42.65
C SER A 432 -20.37 -3.71 42.18
N ALA A 433 -20.99 -2.58 41.83
CA ALA A 433 -20.28 -1.37 41.42
C ALA A 433 -19.72 -0.61 42.63
N PHE A 434 -18.64 0.13 42.42
CA PHE A 434 -18.27 1.20 43.34
C PHE A 434 -19.39 2.25 43.36
N HIS A 435 -20.00 2.47 44.52
CA HIS A 435 -21.18 3.32 44.64
C HIS A 435 -20.85 4.64 45.33
N LEU A 436 -20.84 5.74 44.58
CA LEU A 436 -20.65 7.09 45.11
C LEU A 436 -21.99 7.83 45.13
N LYS A 437 -22.48 8.14 46.34
CA LYS A 437 -23.63 9.03 46.52
C LYS A 437 -23.16 10.47 46.70
N ILE A 438 -23.67 11.38 45.87
CA ILE A 438 -23.47 12.82 46.04
C ILE A 438 -24.27 13.27 47.25
N GLU A 439 -23.56 13.54 48.33
CA GLU A 439 -24.11 14.06 49.58
C GLU A 439 -23.84 15.56 49.70
N PRO A 440 -24.70 16.31 50.42
CA PRO A 440 -24.55 17.74 50.56
C PRO A 440 -23.16 18.19 51.05
N GLN A 441 -22.49 17.40 51.90
CA GLN A 441 -21.16 17.77 52.41
C GLN A 441 -20.09 17.88 51.31
N TYR A 442 -20.26 17.21 50.18
CA TYR A 442 -19.31 17.26 49.07
C TYR A 442 -19.51 18.49 48.18
N VAL A 443 -20.75 18.97 48.07
CA VAL A 443 -21.13 20.02 47.11
C VAL A 443 -21.34 21.39 47.76
N GLU A 444 -21.26 21.50 49.09
CA GLU A 444 -21.52 22.76 49.80
C GLU A 444 -20.56 23.89 49.38
N SER A 445 -19.27 23.58 49.24
CA SER A 445 -18.27 24.54 48.75
C SER A 445 -18.54 24.95 47.30
N ASP A 446 -18.91 24.00 46.45
CA ASP A 446 -19.22 24.24 45.04
C ASP A 446 -20.48 25.10 44.88
N ILE A 447 -21.53 24.80 45.66
CA ILE A 447 -22.78 25.57 45.69
C ILE A 447 -22.49 26.99 46.15
N LYS A 448 -21.69 27.18 47.19
CA LYS A 448 -21.32 28.52 47.67
C LYS A 448 -20.60 29.31 46.58
N ALA A 449 -19.57 28.74 45.96
CA ALA A 449 -18.82 29.40 44.89
C ALA A 449 -19.72 29.73 43.69
N TYR A 450 -20.65 28.85 43.34
CA TYR A 450 -21.63 29.11 42.28
C TYR A 450 -22.58 30.25 42.63
N VAL A 451 -23.13 30.26 43.84
CA VAL A 451 -24.04 31.34 44.29
C VAL A 451 -23.32 32.68 44.33
N GLU A 452 -22.07 32.73 44.79
CA GLU A 452 -21.23 33.94 44.78
C GLU A 452 -20.99 34.45 43.35
N LEU A 453 -20.67 33.55 42.41
CA LEU A 453 -20.50 33.91 40.99
C LEU A 453 -21.79 34.48 40.38
N GLN A 454 -22.95 33.84 40.64
CA GLN A 454 -24.22 34.32 40.12
C GLN A 454 -24.65 35.65 40.76
N ALA A 455 -24.40 35.82 42.06
CA ALA A 455 -24.67 37.08 42.76
C ALA A 455 -23.83 38.23 42.17
N SER A 456 -22.53 37.99 41.93
CA SER A 456 -21.64 38.97 41.28
C SER A 456 -22.11 39.34 39.86
N ARG A 457 -22.66 38.38 39.10
CA ARG A 457 -23.25 38.65 37.77
C ARG A 457 -24.50 39.51 37.85
N LEU A 458 -25.38 39.21 38.80
CA LEU A 458 -26.60 40.00 39.03
C LEU A 458 -26.25 41.42 39.51
N SER A 459 -25.30 41.54 40.43
CA SER A 459 -24.73 42.79 40.90
C SER A 459 -24.24 43.66 39.73
N LYS A 460 -23.43 43.10 38.82
CA LYS A 460 -22.99 43.82 37.61
C LYS A 460 -24.12 44.16 36.63
N LYS A 461 -25.14 43.30 36.50
CA LYS A 461 -26.22 43.48 35.54
C LYS A 461 -27.22 44.56 35.98
N PHE A 462 -27.45 44.69 37.27
CA PHE A 462 -28.50 45.53 37.84
C PHE A 462 -27.96 46.63 38.78
N ASP A 463 -26.63 46.76 38.87
CA ASP A 463 -25.90 47.79 39.62
C ASP A 463 -26.28 47.85 41.11
N PHE A 464 -26.22 46.70 41.79
CA PHE A 464 -26.42 46.62 43.24
C PHE A 464 -25.09 46.78 43.99
N ASP A 465 -25.13 47.26 45.23
CA ASP A 465 -23.94 47.33 46.08
C ASP A 465 -23.46 45.96 46.61
N MET A 466 -22.23 45.94 47.13
CA MET A 466 -21.61 44.74 47.70
C MET A 466 -22.35 44.20 48.94
N GLU A 467 -23.11 45.05 49.64
CA GLU A 467 -23.89 44.65 50.81
C GLU A 467 -25.10 43.81 50.36
N ARG A 468 -25.81 44.28 49.33
CA ARG A 468 -26.92 43.57 48.69
C ARG A 468 -26.48 42.27 48.04
N GLU A 469 -25.29 42.23 47.44
CA GLU A 469 -24.70 40.99 46.92
C GLU A 469 -24.49 39.95 48.04
N ARG A 470 -23.92 40.36 49.17
CA ARG A 470 -23.72 39.48 50.34
C ARG A 470 -25.04 39.03 50.96
N GLU A 471 -26.05 39.91 51.02
CA GLU A 471 -27.39 39.56 51.47
C GLU A 471 -28.02 38.47 50.59
N ILE A 472 -27.91 38.59 49.26
CA ILE A 472 -28.41 37.60 48.31
C ILE A 472 -27.73 36.24 48.54
N VAL A 473 -26.40 36.22 48.63
CA VAL A 473 -25.63 34.98 48.87
C VAL A 473 -26.08 34.32 50.19
N LYS A 474 -26.16 35.10 51.27
CA LYS A 474 -26.59 34.60 52.59
C LYS A 474 -28.03 34.09 52.57
N ALA A 475 -28.94 34.81 51.93
CA ALA A 475 -30.36 34.43 51.84
C ALA A 475 -30.57 33.15 51.03
N VAL A 476 -29.81 32.95 49.94
CA VAL A 476 -29.91 31.75 49.09
C VAL A 476 -29.32 30.53 49.78
N LEU A 477 -28.19 30.68 50.50
CA LEU A 477 -27.52 29.57 51.20
C LEU A 477 -28.27 29.10 52.46
N ILE A 478 -29.07 29.96 53.10
CA ILE A 478 -29.86 29.62 54.31
C ILE A 478 -31.18 28.91 53.97
N ARG A 479 -31.67 28.96 52.72
CA ARG A 479 -32.93 28.30 52.35
C ARG A 479 -32.86 26.78 52.56
N PRO A 480 -33.89 26.14 53.16
CA PRO A 480 -33.87 24.71 53.43
C PRO A 480 -33.72 23.90 52.13
N LYS A 481 -32.77 22.96 52.15
CA LYS A 481 -32.38 22.08 51.05
C LYS A 481 -33.61 21.34 50.48
N GLY A 482 -34.08 21.70 49.28
CA GLY A 482 -35.20 20.97 48.66
C GLY A 482 -35.87 21.53 47.40
N LYS A 483 -35.62 22.77 46.96
CA LYS A 483 -36.19 23.29 45.69
C LYS A 483 -35.14 24.00 44.85
N SER A 484 -34.96 23.52 43.62
CA SER A 484 -34.10 24.11 42.58
C SER A 484 -34.60 25.53 42.19
N PRO A 485 -33.73 26.47 41.76
CA PRO A 485 -34.11 27.86 41.46
C PRO A 485 -34.89 28.07 40.16
N LEU A 486 -35.27 27.03 39.40
CA LEU A 486 -35.80 27.16 38.04
C LEU A 486 -37.34 27.29 37.94
N THR A 487 -38.02 27.70 39.00
CA THR A 487 -39.44 28.05 38.96
C THR A 487 -39.69 29.39 39.62
N VAL A 488 -39.30 30.47 38.93
CA VAL A 488 -40.00 31.75 39.03
C VAL A 488 -40.26 32.18 37.59
N GLY A 489 -41.54 32.25 37.25
CA GLY A 489 -42.01 32.70 35.93
C GLY A 489 -41.60 34.15 35.66
N VAL A 490 -41.61 34.44 34.36
CA VAL A 490 -41.53 35.76 33.74
C VAL A 490 -42.37 36.80 34.48
#